data_AF-A0A8E0KXH6-F1
#
_entry.id   AF-A0A8E0KXH6-F1
#
_cell.length_a   1.000
_cell.length_b   1.000
_cell.length_c   1.000
_cell.angle_alpha   90.00
_cell.angle_beta   90.00
_cell.angle_gamma   90.00
#
_symmetry.space_group_name_H-M   'P 1'
#
loop_
_entity.id
_entity.type
_entity.pdbx_description
1 polymer ?
#
loop_
_entity_poly.entity_id
_entity_poly.type
_entity_poly.pdbx_seq_one_letter_code
_entity_poly.pdbx_strand_id
1 'polypeptide(L)' 'MAKTKQEWLYQLRRCSSVNTLERIIHKNRDSLLNSERESFNSAADHRLAGLITGKLYDRIPKEIWKYVRLNRPGNPGD' A
#
# COMPACT_ATOMS: atom_id res chain seq x y z
N MET A 1 16.97 9.49 8.90
CA MET A 1 16.64 8.08 9.17
C MET A 1 15.51 7.70 8.23
N ALA A 2 15.68 6.70 7.38
CA ALA A 2 14.61 6.24 6.49
C ALA A 2 13.58 5.47 7.31
N LYS A 3 12.29 5.78 7.14
CA LYS A 3 11.23 5.15 7.91
C LYS A 3 11.05 3.69 7.49
N THR A 4 10.91 2.79 8.46
CA THR A 4 10.80 1.35 8.17
C THR A 4 9.42 0.99 7.62
N LYS A 5 9.32 -0.16 6.93
CA LYS A 5 8.04 -0.73 6.48
C LYS A 5 7.00 -0.80 7.62
N GLN A 6 7.41 -1.19 8.84
CA GLN A 6 6.49 -1.32 9.98
C GLN A 6 5.89 0.02 10.41
N GLU A 7 6.70 1.08 10.44
CA GLU A 7 6.21 2.41 10.77
C GLU A 7 5.22 2.93 9.74
N TRP A 8 5.53 2.75 8.45
CA TRP A 8 4.58 3.06 7.38
C TRP A 8 3.29 2.27 7.53
N LEU A 9 3.38 0.95 7.76
CA LEU A 9 2.21 0.10 7.95
C LEU A 9 1.36 0.55 9.13
N TYR A 10 1.97 1.00 10.23
CA TYR A 10 1.25 1.53 11.39
C TYR A 10 0.45 2.79 11.05
N GLN A 11 1.03 3.71 10.27
CA GLN A 11 0.33 4.90 9.79
C GLN A 11 -0.82 4.52 8.83
N LEU A 12 -0.55 3.63 7.89
CA LEU A 12 -1.52 3.15 6.90
C LEU A 12 -2.63 2.29 7.53
N ARG A 13 -2.39 1.69 8.70
CA ARG A 13 -3.41 0.96 9.46
C ARG A 13 -4.59 1.83 9.86
N ARG A 14 -4.36 3.15 10.02
CA ARG A 14 -5.42 4.14 10.30
C ARG A 14 -6.38 4.33 9.11
N CYS A 15 -5.99 3.92 7.91
CA CYS A 15 -6.83 4.03 6.72
C CYS A 15 -7.73 2.81 6.61
N SER A 16 -9.04 3.02 6.66
CA SER A 16 -10.05 1.96 6.49
C SER A 16 -10.58 1.85 5.05
N SER A 17 -10.08 2.67 4.11
CA SER A 17 -10.59 2.70 2.73
C SER A 17 -9.44 2.82 1.73
N VAL A 18 -9.60 2.14 0.58
CA VAL A 18 -8.64 2.18 -0.55
C VAL A 18 -8.45 3.62 -1.04
N ASN A 19 -9.54 4.37 -1.17
CA ASN A 19 -9.49 5.77 -1.62
C ASN A 19 -8.58 6.65 -0.74
N THR A 20 -8.64 6.47 0.59
CA THR A 20 -7.75 7.19 1.52
C THR A 20 -6.30 6.77 1.34
N LEU A 21 -6.06 5.48 1.17
CA LEU A 21 -4.73 4.93 0.92
C LEU A 21 -4.13 5.50 -0.38
N GLU A 22 -4.91 5.57 -1.47
CA GLU A 22 -4.50 6.15 -2.74
C GLU A 22 -4.10 7.63 -2.61
N ARG A 23 -4.92 8.44 -1.92
CA ARG A 23 -4.61 9.85 -1.67
C ARG A 23 -3.29 10.02 -0.90
N ILE A 24 -3.04 9.15 0.08
CA ILE A 24 -1.79 9.15 0.85
C ILE A 24 -0.63 8.74 -0.05
N ILE A 25 -0.77 7.70 -0.87
CA ILE A 25 0.26 7.28 -1.83
C ILE A 25 0.60 8.42 -2.77
N HIS A 26 -0.40 9.11 -3.32
CA HIS A 26 -0.19 10.23 -4.23
C HIS A 26 0.54 11.40 -3.55
N LYS A 27 0.13 11.76 -2.33
CA LYS A 27 0.75 12.84 -1.55
C LYS A 27 2.18 12.49 -1.11
N ASN A 28 2.40 11.24 -0.70
CA ASN A 28 3.72 10.76 -0.28
C ASN A 28 4.63 10.49 -1.48
N ARG A 29 4.11 10.21 -2.67
CA ARG A 29 4.91 10.06 -3.89
C ARG A 29 5.70 11.32 -4.22
N ASP A 30 5.15 12.49 -3.93
CA ASP A 30 5.85 13.76 -4.14
C ASP A 30 6.82 14.08 -2.99
N SER A 31 6.43 13.70 -1.78
CA SER A 31 7.17 14.02 -0.55
C SER A 31 8.25 13.00 -0.15
N LEU A 32 8.23 11.77 -0.69
CA LEU A 32 9.14 10.68 -0.34
C LEU A 32 10.21 10.42 -1.41
N LEU A 33 11.43 10.21 -0.94
CA LEU A 33 12.58 9.78 -1.73
C LEU A 33 12.43 8.33 -2.21
N ASN A 34 13.07 7.98 -3.33
CA ASN A 34 13.04 6.62 -3.88
C ASN A 34 13.40 5.53 -2.87
N SER A 35 14.38 5.78 -1.99
CA SER A 35 14.78 4.83 -0.94
C SER A 35 13.68 4.58 0.11
N GLU A 36 12.85 5.58 0.42
CA GLU A 36 11.72 5.41 1.35
C GLU A 36 10.48 4.83 0.66
N ARG A 37 10.35 5.06 -0.66
CA ARG A 37 9.24 4.55 -1.45
C ARG A 37 9.19 3.02 -1.46
N GLU A 38 10.30 2.31 -1.42
CA GLU A 38 10.28 0.85 -1.33
C GLU A 38 9.60 0.34 -0.04
N SER A 39 10.01 0.91 1.10
CA SER A 39 9.42 0.60 2.41
C SER A 39 7.95 0.99 2.47
N PHE A 40 7.62 2.18 1.97
CA PHE A 40 6.25 2.68 1.91
C PHE A 40 5.38 1.84 1.00
N ASN A 41 5.85 1.51 -0.21
CA ASN A 41 5.10 0.73 -1.19
C ASN A 41 4.82 -0.67 -0.65
N SER A 42 5.81 -1.33 -0.04
CA SER A 42 5.60 -2.63 0.62
C SER A 42 4.54 -2.58 1.72
N ALA A 43 4.47 -1.48 2.49
CA ALA A 43 3.43 -1.30 3.52
C ALA A 43 2.06 -1.00 2.90
N ALA A 44 2.03 -0.19 1.84
CA ALA A 44 0.84 0.17 1.09
C ALA A 44 0.22 -1.05 0.41
N ASP A 45 1.01 -1.87 -0.27
CA ASP A 45 0.56 -3.11 -0.91
C ASP A 45 -0.06 -4.08 0.12
N HIS A 46 0.58 -4.22 1.29
CA HIS A 46 0.04 -5.05 2.40
C HIS A 46 -1.31 -4.51 2.90
N ARG A 47 -1.41 -3.19 3.08
CA ARG A 47 -2.68 -2.58 3.53
C ARG A 47 -3.75 -2.67 2.45
N LEU A 48 -3.38 -2.43 1.20
CA LEU A 48 -4.27 -2.46 0.03
C LEU A 48 -4.90 -3.83 -0.13
N ALA A 49 -4.11 -4.90 -0.03
CA ALA A 49 -4.62 -6.27 -0.05
C ALA A 49 -5.75 -6.49 0.95
N GLY A 50 -5.53 -6.12 2.22
CA GLY A 50 -6.54 -6.34 3.24
C GLY A 50 -7.78 -5.46 3.07
N LEU A 51 -7.64 -4.30 2.44
CA LEU A 51 -8.76 -3.43 2.07
C LEU A 51 -9.56 -4.00 0.89
N ILE A 52 -8.91 -4.49 -0.17
CA ILE A 52 -9.57 -5.06 -1.35
C ILE A 52 -10.36 -6.31 -0.97
N THR A 53 -9.78 -7.18 -0.13
CA THR A 53 -10.42 -8.44 0.27
C THR A 53 -11.33 -8.29 1.49
N GLY A 54 -11.30 -7.14 2.17
CA GLY A 54 -11.95 -6.93 3.46
C GLY A 54 -11.45 -7.88 4.57
N LYS A 55 -10.23 -8.43 4.45
CA LYS A 55 -9.68 -9.41 5.40
C LYS A 55 -8.28 -9.01 5.87
N LEU A 56 -7.98 -9.23 7.15
CA LEU A 56 -6.64 -9.01 7.67
C LEU A 56 -5.77 -10.23 7.36
N TYR A 57 -4.72 -10.05 6.56
CA TYR A 57 -3.74 -11.10 6.28
C TYR A 57 -2.43 -10.80 6.98
N ASP A 58 -1.90 -11.79 7.69
CA ASP A 58 -0.51 -11.78 8.17
C ASP A 58 0.46 -12.00 7.00
N ARG A 59 0.17 -13.01 6.18
CA ARG A 59 0.82 -13.25 4.88
C ARG A 59 -0.18 -13.19 3.75
N ILE A 60 0.13 -12.36 2.77
CA ILE A 60 -0.69 -12.10 1.60
C ILE A 60 -0.50 -13.26 0.62
N PRO A 61 -1.56 -14.02 0.27
CA PRO A 61 -1.48 -15.06 -0.75
C PRO A 61 -1.05 -14.48 -2.10
N LYS A 62 -0.41 -15.31 -2.94
CA LYS A 62 -0.02 -14.92 -4.32
C LYS A 62 -1.22 -14.45 -5.15
N GLU A 63 -2.39 -15.04 -4.91
CA GLU A 63 -3.64 -14.65 -5.56
C GLU A 63 -4.03 -13.21 -5.21
N ILE A 64 -3.88 -12.82 -3.95
CA ILE A 64 -4.20 -11.46 -3.49
C ILE A 64 -3.22 -10.45 -4.07
N TRP A 65 -1.95 -10.81 -4.21
CA TRP A 65 -0.97 -9.97 -4.91
C TRP A 65 -1.39 -9.63 -6.35
N LYS A 66 -2.13 -10.52 -7.03
CA LYS A 66 -2.70 -10.21 -8.36
C LYS A 66 -3.72 -9.08 -8.28
N TYR A 67 -4.61 -9.09 -7.29
CA TYR A 67 -5.59 -8.01 -7.07
C TYR A 67 -4.93 -6.70 -6.68
N VAL A 68 -3.93 -6.74 -5.79
CA VAL A 68 -3.15 -5.55 -5.40
C VAL A 68 -2.50 -4.91 -6.62
N ARG A 69 -1.85 -5.71 -7.49
CA ARG A 69 -1.22 -5.20 -8.71
C ARG A 69 -2.24 -4.60 -9.68
N LEU A 70 -3.41 -5.22 -9.82
CA LEU A 70 -4.49 -4.75 -10.69
C LEU A 70 -5.12 -3.44 -10.18
N ASN A 71 -5.27 -3.29 -8.86
CA ASN A 71 -5.90 -2.13 -8.23
C ASN A 71 -4.89 -1.03 -7.87
N ARG A 72 -3.62 -1.18 -8.24
CA ARG A 72 -2.60 -0.17 -7.96
C ARG A 72 -2.79 1.00 -8.94
N PRO A 73 -2.90 2.25 -8.45
CA PRO A 73 -3.03 3.41 -9.30
C PRO A 73 -1.81 3.54 -10.23
N GLY A 74 -2.04 3.44 -11.54
CA GLY A 74 -0.99 3.51 -12.57
C GLY A 74 -0.70 2.20 -13.32
N ASN A 75 -1.42 1.10 -13.10
CA ASN A 75 -1.46 0.02 -14.08
C ASN A 75 -2.52 0.34 -15.15
N PRO A 76 -2.16 0.47 -16.44
CA PRO A 76 -3.12 0.49 -17.53
C PRO A 76 -3.68 -0.93 -17.68
N GLY A 77 -4.74 -1.22 -16.95
CA GLY A 77 -5.43 -2.51 -16.95
C GLY A 77 -6.87 -2.40 -17.44
N ASP A 78 -7.15 -1.39 -18.27
CA ASP A 78 -8.32 -1.32 -19.16
C ASP A 78 -7.79 -1.01 -20.57
#